data_AF-A0A1Y4BV69-F1
#
_entry.id   AF-A0A1Y4BV69-F1
#
_cell.length_a   1.000
_cell.length_b   1.000
_cell.length_c   1.000
_cell.angle_alpha   90.00
_cell.angle_beta   90.00
_cell.angle_gamma   90.00
#
_symmetry.space_group_name_H-M   'P 1'
#
loop_
_entity.id
_entity.type
_entity.pdbx_description
1 polymer ?
#
loop_
_entity_poly.entity_id
_entity_poly.type
_entity_poly.pdbx_seq_one_letter_code
_entity_poly.pdbx_strand_id
1 'polypeptide(L)'
;MTDDKKKMTAQGTSVGADDGQSISQNSKTTIPDPDEKSNSPERDLEELYRKMGRMSDPAYLHTLTLDELMDNVFEGKSAVIENLLYAGAYILAGAPKIGKSFLVAQIAHHVSTGQELWGYKTHQGTVLYLALEDDESRLQRRMFRMFGVEGTSSLHFATNAKMIGSGLDEQLEKFVREHSNTKLIIVDTLQKVREAVSDSYSYSSDYEVIGKLKQFADRYGICVLIVHHTRKQPAGDSFEMISGTTGLLGCADGALLMQKEKRTDSKATLEVVGRDQPDQRLYLSKDQESLVWDLDHAENELWKQPPDSVLEAVAKIVSADNREWEGSPTELAQAIQTDMAVNRLTKHLNVNAGRLLEEHQVKYENKTKHAGRRIQLTYMVVEASAFEVIE
;
A
#
# COMPACT_ATOMS: atom_id res chain seq x y z
N MET A 1 47.00 -30.21 30.21
CA MET A 1 47.20 -31.28 31.22
C MET A 1 45.99 -31.30 32.12
N THR A 2 45.50 -32.48 32.52
CA THR A 2 44.77 -32.80 33.77
C THR A 2 43.65 -31.84 34.21
N ASP A 3 42.37 -32.21 34.06
CA ASP A 3 41.60 -33.12 34.94
C ASP A 3 40.94 -32.41 36.13
N ASP A 4 39.61 -32.51 36.27
CA ASP A 4 38.97 -33.32 37.33
C ASP A 4 37.42 -33.29 37.24
N LYS A 5 36.75 -34.45 37.06
CA LYS A 5 36.07 -35.31 38.08
C LYS A 5 34.88 -34.61 38.77
N LYS A 6 33.66 -35.17 38.86
CA LYS A 6 33.21 -36.51 39.33
C LYS A 6 31.85 -36.89 38.67
N LYS A 7 31.52 -38.17 38.35
CA LYS A 7 31.01 -39.27 39.25
C LYS A 7 29.70 -38.90 39.98
N MET A 8 28.63 -39.73 40.09
CA MET A 8 28.46 -41.17 39.79
C MET A 8 26.96 -41.60 39.70
N THR A 9 26.71 -42.80 39.18
CA THR A 9 25.47 -43.64 39.11
C THR A 9 24.84 -44.03 40.48
N ALA A 10 23.61 -44.58 40.66
CA ALA A 10 22.40 -44.85 39.82
C ALA A 10 21.18 -45.39 40.64
N GLN A 11 20.03 -45.59 39.95
CA GLN A 11 18.92 -46.59 40.15
C GLN A 11 17.78 -46.42 41.20
N GLY A 12 16.55 -46.80 40.79
CA GLY A 12 15.33 -47.05 41.61
C GLY A 12 14.01 -46.46 41.05
N THR A 13 13.44 -46.94 39.93
CA THR A 13 12.34 -47.94 39.79
C THR A 13 10.90 -47.55 40.21
N SER A 14 9.99 -47.64 39.21
CA SER A 14 8.52 -47.87 39.29
C SER A 14 7.63 -46.73 39.84
N VAL A 15 6.38 -46.50 39.40
CA VAL A 15 5.44 -47.04 38.37
C VAL A 15 4.55 -45.86 37.87
N GLY A 16 3.67 -45.92 36.86
CA GLY A 16 3.16 -46.97 35.96
C GLY A 16 1.97 -46.42 35.13
N ALA A 17 1.68 -47.06 33.99
CA ALA A 17 0.41 -47.21 33.25
C ALA A 17 -0.58 -46.03 33.08
N ASP A 18 -1.26 -45.82 31.94
CA ASP A 18 -1.16 -46.24 30.51
C ASP A 18 -2.04 -45.19 29.74
N ASP A 19 -2.30 -45.14 28.42
CA ASP A 19 -2.16 -46.03 27.25
C ASP A 19 -2.04 -45.15 25.97
N GLY A 20 -1.99 -45.75 24.78
CA GLY A 20 -2.80 -45.24 23.66
C GLY A 20 -2.15 -44.34 22.60
N GLN A 21 -0.98 -44.73 22.06
CA GLN A 21 -0.52 -44.22 20.75
C GLN A 21 -0.42 -45.33 19.70
N SER A 22 -1.27 -45.25 18.67
CA SER A 22 -1.23 -46.15 17.51
C SER A 22 -0.29 -45.60 16.42
N ILE A 23 0.84 -46.28 16.24
CA ILE A 23 1.82 -45.97 15.19
C ILE A 23 1.31 -46.50 13.84
N SER A 24 0.76 -45.63 13.00
CA SER A 24 0.45 -45.97 11.61
C SER A 24 1.65 -45.66 10.71
N GLN A 25 2.52 -46.65 10.49
CA GLN A 25 3.40 -46.64 9.34
C GLN A 25 2.57 -46.83 8.06
N ASN A 26 2.68 -45.91 7.11
CA ASN A 26 2.18 -46.10 5.75
C ASN A 26 3.29 -45.73 4.75
N SER A 27 4.13 -46.70 4.44
CA SER A 27 4.97 -46.67 3.24
C SER A 27 4.08 -46.83 2.01
N LYS A 28 4.06 -45.81 1.14
CA LYS A 28 3.55 -45.95 -0.23
C LYS A 28 4.70 -45.83 -1.22
N THR A 29 5.22 -46.99 -1.61
CA THR A 29 5.99 -47.16 -2.85
C THR A 29 5.04 -46.91 -4.01
N THR A 30 5.20 -45.80 -4.73
CA THR A 30 4.40 -45.50 -5.91
C THR A 30 4.89 -46.33 -7.09
N ILE A 31 4.10 -47.32 -7.51
CA ILE A 31 4.18 -47.92 -8.84
C ILE A 31 3.38 -47.00 -9.77
N PRO A 32 3.90 -46.59 -10.94
CA PRO A 32 3.13 -45.75 -11.86
C PRO A 32 2.08 -46.59 -12.59
N ASP A 33 0.81 -46.25 -12.37
CA ASP A 33 -0.35 -46.81 -13.08
C ASP A 33 -0.52 -46.03 -14.41
N PRO A 34 -0.52 -46.67 -15.59
CA PRO A 34 -0.34 -45.96 -16.87
C PRO A 34 -1.63 -45.33 -17.45
N ASP A 35 -2.72 -45.26 -16.68
CA ASP A 35 -4.08 -44.99 -17.20
C ASP A 35 -4.77 -43.74 -16.58
N GLU A 36 -4.00 -42.76 -16.11
CA GLU A 36 -4.55 -41.48 -15.62
C GLU A 36 -5.01 -40.56 -16.78
N LYS A 37 -6.21 -40.88 -17.30
CA LYS A 37 -6.94 -40.05 -18.25
C LYS A 37 -7.49 -38.80 -17.55
N SER A 38 -7.15 -37.63 -18.11
CA SER A 38 -7.79 -36.31 -17.97
C SER A 38 -8.76 -36.12 -16.79
N ASN A 39 -8.43 -35.22 -15.87
CA ASN A 39 -9.36 -34.74 -14.83
C ASN A 39 -10.74 -34.40 -15.43
N SER A 40 -11.80 -34.87 -14.76
CA SER A 40 -13.17 -34.58 -15.15
C SER A 40 -13.59 -33.20 -14.62
N PRO A 41 -14.40 -32.41 -15.36
CA PRO A 41 -14.84 -31.08 -14.93
C PRO A 41 -15.57 -31.06 -13.57
N GLU A 42 -16.17 -32.19 -13.20
CA GLU A 42 -16.88 -32.39 -11.93
C GLU A 42 -15.92 -32.43 -10.73
N ARG A 43 -14.72 -33.01 -10.88
CA ARG A 43 -13.68 -32.99 -9.83
C ARG A 43 -13.16 -31.58 -9.59
N ASP A 44 -12.88 -30.84 -10.66
CA ASP A 44 -12.39 -29.46 -10.57
C ASP A 44 -13.44 -28.56 -9.87
N LEU A 45 -14.73 -28.76 -10.16
CA LEU A 45 -15.81 -28.01 -9.53
C LEU A 45 -16.01 -28.37 -8.05
N GLU A 46 -15.93 -29.65 -7.69
CA GLU A 46 -16.02 -30.11 -6.30
C GLU A 46 -14.82 -29.61 -5.46
N GLU A 47 -13.62 -29.59 -6.05
CA GLU A 47 -12.42 -29.02 -5.43
C GLU A 47 -12.52 -27.50 -5.26
N LEU A 48 -13.09 -26.77 -6.23
CA LEU A 48 -13.42 -25.35 -6.09
C LEU A 48 -14.42 -25.07 -4.96
N TYR A 49 -15.51 -25.84 -4.86
CA TYR A 49 -16.43 -25.71 -3.72
C TYR A 49 -15.75 -26.01 -2.39
N ARG A 50 -14.86 -27.00 -2.34
CA ARG A 50 -14.08 -27.34 -1.15
C ARG A 50 -13.05 -26.26 -0.79
N LYS A 51 -12.46 -25.57 -1.77
CA LYS A 51 -11.58 -24.41 -1.58
C LYS A 51 -12.37 -23.21 -1.05
N MET A 52 -13.53 -22.89 -1.64
CA MET A 52 -14.44 -21.84 -1.14
C MET A 52 -14.94 -22.12 0.28
N GLY A 53 -15.40 -23.34 0.56
CA GLY A 53 -15.89 -23.72 1.90
C GLY A 53 -14.81 -23.64 2.99
N ARG A 54 -13.54 -23.92 2.63
CA ARG A 54 -12.39 -23.64 3.51
C ARG A 54 -12.15 -22.15 3.69
N MET A 55 -12.15 -21.37 2.59
CA MET A 55 -11.95 -19.91 2.65
C MET A 55 -13.02 -19.16 3.46
N SER A 56 -14.21 -19.74 3.65
CA SER A 56 -15.26 -19.17 4.52
C SER A 56 -15.12 -19.51 6.01
N ASP A 57 -14.21 -20.40 6.41
CA ASP A 57 -13.95 -20.72 7.82
C ASP A 57 -13.04 -19.65 8.45
N PRO A 58 -13.44 -18.95 9.53
CA PRO A 58 -12.60 -17.96 10.20
C PRO A 58 -11.27 -18.51 10.75
N ALA A 59 -11.15 -19.83 10.94
CA ALA A 59 -9.92 -20.49 11.37
C ALA A 59 -9.03 -20.92 10.19
N TYR A 60 -9.47 -20.76 8.94
CA TYR A 60 -8.67 -21.14 7.77
C TYR A 60 -7.58 -20.13 7.48
N LEU A 61 -6.34 -20.54 7.72
CA LEU A 61 -5.16 -19.82 7.24
C LEU A 61 -5.06 -19.97 5.71
N HIS A 62 -5.45 -18.93 4.98
CA HIS A 62 -5.22 -18.86 3.54
C HIS A 62 -3.72 -18.83 3.23
N THR A 63 -3.24 -19.82 2.48
CA THR A 63 -1.85 -19.92 2.03
C THR A 63 -1.80 -20.02 0.51
N LEU A 64 -0.69 -19.53 -0.07
CA LEU A 64 -0.36 -19.70 -1.47
C LEU A 64 1.02 -20.37 -1.56
N THR A 65 1.17 -21.32 -2.47
CA THR A 65 2.49 -21.83 -2.88
C THR A 65 3.23 -20.78 -3.71
N LEU A 66 4.55 -20.91 -3.84
CA LEU A 66 5.34 -20.02 -4.71
C LEU A 66 4.87 -20.08 -6.17
N ASP A 67 4.45 -21.26 -6.66
CA ASP A 67 3.92 -21.39 -8.02
C ASP A 67 2.57 -20.69 -8.17
N GLU A 68 1.64 -20.84 -7.22
CA GLU A 68 0.39 -20.06 -7.22
C GLU A 68 0.65 -18.54 -7.13
N LEU A 69 1.63 -18.10 -6.34
CA LEU A 69 2.00 -16.68 -6.24
C LEU A 69 2.53 -16.14 -7.58
N MET A 70 3.35 -16.91 -8.30
CA MET A 70 3.93 -16.47 -9.58
C MET A 70 2.99 -16.65 -10.78
N ASP A 71 2.02 -17.57 -10.71
CA ASP A 71 1.04 -17.82 -11.78
C ASP A 71 -0.16 -16.87 -11.75
N ASN A 72 -0.43 -16.21 -10.62
CA ASN A 72 -1.47 -15.18 -10.51
C ASN A 72 -0.92 -13.79 -10.86
N VAL A 73 -1.82 -12.92 -11.33
CA VAL A 73 -1.56 -11.47 -11.47
C VAL A 73 -2.11 -10.80 -10.22
N PHE A 74 -1.28 -10.00 -9.54
CA PHE A 74 -1.70 -9.16 -8.42
C PHE A 74 -1.59 -7.70 -8.86
N GLU A 75 -2.67 -6.94 -8.63
CA GLU A 75 -2.63 -5.50 -8.86
C GLU A 75 -1.70 -4.84 -7.83
N GLY A 76 -0.78 -4.00 -8.31
CA GLY A 76 0.02 -3.16 -7.43
C GLY A 76 -0.86 -2.18 -6.66
N LYS A 77 -0.36 -1.68 -5.53
CA LYS A 77 -1.09 -0.65 -4.78
C LYS A 77 -1.27 0.59 -5.66
N SER A 78 -2.49 1.11 -5.80
CA SER A 78 -2.72 2.36 -6.54
C SER A 78 -1.86 3.48 -5.95
N ALA A 79 -1.08 4.13 -6.80
CA ALA A 79 -0.48 5.42 -6.47
C ALA A 79 -1.60 6.45 -6.18
N VAL A 80 -1.32 7.35 -5.25
CA VAL A 80 -2.06 8.59 -5.00
C VAL A 80 -1.19 9.78 -5.41
N ILE A 81 0.09 9.75 -5.01
CA ILE A 81 1.16 10.60 -5.54
C ILE A 81 2.35 9.69 -5.81
N GLU A 82 2.79 9.59 -7.07
CA GLU A 82 3.86 8.67 -7.47
C GLU A 82 5.15 8.94 -6.69
N ASN A 83 5.81 7.87 -6.23
CA ASN A 83 6.99 7.91 -5.37
C ASN A 83 6.80 8.55 -3.97
N LEU A 84 5.57 8.94 -3.56
CA LEU A 84 5.34 9.62 -2.28
C LEU A 84 4.25 8.98 -1.42
N LEU A 85 3.08 8.67 -2.01
CA LEU A 85 1.92 8.10 -1.32
C LEU A 85 1.20 7.09 -2.22
N TYR A 86 0.99 5.88 -1.68
CA TYR A 86 0.22 4.80 -2.31
C TYR A 86 -0.96 4.41 -1.41
N ALA A 87 -1.83 3.50 -1.85
CA ALA A 87 -2.83 2.88 -0.98
C ALA A 87 -2.19 2.24 0.28
N GLY A 88 -2.90 2.26 1.41
CA GLY A 88 -2.40 1.85 2.72
C GLY A 88 -2.37 2.99 3.74
N ALA A 89 -1.75 2.76 4.90
CA ALA A 89 -1.68 3.73 6.00
C ALA A 89 -0.30 4.41 6.06
N TYR A 90 -0.32 5.74 6.05
CA TYR A 90 0.89 6.59 6.10
C TYR A 90 0.84 7.53 7.30
N ILE A 91 1.98 7.76 7.95
CA ILE A 91 2.07 8.68 9.10
C ILE A 91 2.81 9.95 8.71
N LEU A 92 2.18 11.12 8.78
CA LEU A 92 2.89 12.41 8.76
C LEU A 92 3.25 12.83 10.19
N ALA A 93 4.48 12.56 10.60
CA ALA A 93 5.01 12.89 11.90
C ALA A 93 5.76 14.23 11.89
N GLY A 94 5.80 14.89 13.05
CA GLY A 94 6.65 16.06 13.28
C GLY A 94 6.20 16.86 14.49
N ALA A 95 7.01 17.83 14.93
CA ALA A 95 6.70 18.58 16.14
C ALA A 95 5.40 19.40 16.00
N PRO A 96 4.73 19.76 17.11
CA PRO A 96 3.54 20.62 17.05
C PRO A 96 3.84 21.97 16.39
N LYS A 97 2.93 22.42 15.52
CA LYS A 97 2.93 23.75 14.86
C LYS A 97 4.09 24.04 13.90
N ILE A 98 4.78 23.03 13.35
CA ILE A 98 5.86 23.25 12.36
C ILE A 98 5.37 23.51 10.92
N GLY A 99 4.16 23.05 10.56
CA GLY A 99 3.62 23.21 9.21
C GLY A 99 2.82 22.03 8.65
N LYS A 100 2.72 20.91 9.36
CA LYS A 100 2.02 19.68 8.90
C LYS A 100 0.64 19.93 8.30
N SER A 101 -0.23 20.68 9.00
CA SER A 101 -1.60 21.01 8.53
C SER A 101 -1.65 21.90 7.27
N PHE A 102 -0.53 22.53 6.88
CA PHE A 102 -0.40 23.18 5.57
C PHE A 102 0.03 22.16 4.50
N LEU A 103 1.00 21.30 4.81
CA LEU A 103 1.45 20.25 3.90
C LEU A 103 0.31 19.28 3.54
N VAL A 104 -0.49 18.82 4.51
CA VAL A 104 -1.63 17.94 4.21
C VAL A 104 -2.77 18.66 3.50
N ALA A 105 -2.97 19.96 3.72
CA ALA A 105 -3.92 20.76 2.94
C ALA A 105 -3.50 20.89 1.47
N GLN A 106 -2.20 21.03 1.21
CA GLN A 106 -1.61 21.00 -0.12
C GLN A 106 -1.73 19.63 -0.78
N ILE A 107 -1.35 18.54 -0.10
CA ILE A 107 -1.58 17.16 -0.58
C ILE A 107 -3.07 16.95 -0.89
N ALA A 108 -3.98 17.39 -0.01
CA ALA A 108 -5.42 17.25 -0.22
C ALA A 108 -5.92 18.00 -1.48
N HIS A 109 -5.44 19.24 -1.68
CA HIS A 109 -5.79 20.03 -2.86
C HIS A 109 -5.26 19.37 -4.14
N HIS A 110 -3.96 19.06 -4.21
CA HIS A 110 -3.34 18.44 -5.38
C HIS A 110 -4.00 17.10 -5.75
N VAL A 111 -4.33 16.24 -4.77
CA VAL A 111 -5.01 14.94 -5.03
C VAL A 111 -6.46 15.12 -5.48
N SER A 112 -7.15 16.18 -5.05
CA SER A 112 -8.54 16.43 -5.46
C SER A 112 -8.67 17.22 -6.78
N THR A 113 -7.62 17.91 -7.22
CA THR A 113 -7.54 18.60 -8.52
C THR A 113 -6.78 17.81 -9.59
N GLY A 114 -5.95 16.82 -9.20
CA GLY A 114 -5.06 16.10 -10.10
C GLY A 114 -3.76 16.85 -10.45
N GLN A 115 -3.50 17.98 -9.79
CA GLN A 115 -2.27 18.77 -10.01
C GLN A 115 -1.04 18.04 -9.44
N GLU A 116 0.06 18.01 -10.19
CA GLU A 116 1.32 17.43 -9.74
C GLU A 116 1.83 18.11 -8.46
N LEU A 117 2.31 17.33 -7.49
CA LEU A 117 2.94 17.85 -6.28
C LEU A 117 4.45 17.79 -6.46
N TRP A 118 5.12 18.94 -6.58
CA TRP A 118 6.58 19.03 -6.76
C TRP A 118 7.12 18.28 -7.99
N GLY A 119 6.30 18.14 -9.06
CA GLY A 119 6.63 17.33 -10.24
C GLY A 119 6.40 15.83 -10.06
N TYR A 120 5.91 15.38 -8.89
CA TYR A 120 5.35 14.04 -8.74
C TYR A 120 3.93 14.01 -9.29
N LYS A 121 3.71 13.11 -10.25
CA LYS A 121 2.40 12.86 -10.86
C LYS A 121 1.40 12.43 -9.79
N THR A 122 0.27 13.13 -9.77
CA THR A 122 -0.79 12.98 -8.77
C THR A 122 -2.02 12.38 -9.42
N HIS A 123 -2.55 11.31 -8.84
CA HIS A 123 -3.71 10.61 -9.38
C HIS A 123 -4.98 11.18 -8.77
N GLN A 124 -5.78 11.89 -9.57
CA GLN A 124 -6.99 12.56 -9.10
C GLN A 124 -7.98 11.58 -8.44
N GLY A 125 -8.57 11.98 -7.32
CA GLY A 125 -9.67 11.26 -6.68
C GLY A 125 -10.33 12.08 -5.58
N THR A 126 -11.41 11.53 -5.00
CA THR A 126 -12.08 12.18 -3.88
C THR A 126 -11.21 12.10 -2.62
N VAL A 127 -11.17 13.21 -1.87
CA VAL A 127 -10.38 13.38 -0.65
C VAL A 127 -11.31 13.73 0.51
N LEU A 128 -11.16 13.04 1.64
CA LEU A 128 -11.77 13.42 2.92
C LEU A 128 -10.71 13.92 3.88
N TYR A 129 -10.78 15.19 4.28
CA TYR A 129 -9.89 15.77 5.29
C TYR A 129 -10.66 15.99 6.60
N LEU A 130 -10.38 15.13 7.59
CA LEU A 130 -10.78 15.32 8.98
C LEU A 130 -9.85 16.37 9.63
N ALA A 131 -10.26 17.64 9.63
CA ALA A 131 -9.52 18.79 10.15
C ALA A 131 -9.92 19.10 11.61
N LEU A 132 -9.59 18.19 12.54
CA LEU A 132 -10.17 18.09 13.89
C LEU A 132 -9.51 19.01 14.95
N GLU A 133 -8.53 19.83 14.54
CA GLU A 133 -7.91 20.89 15.34
C GLU A 133 -8.32 22.31 14.89
N ASP A 134 -9.10 22.43 13.83
CA ASP A 134 -9.50 23.69 13.21
C ASP A 134 -11.02 23.90 13.20
N ASP A 135 -11.41 25.17 13.13
CA ASP A 135 -12.78 25.61 12.86
C ASP A 135 -12.97 25.94 11.37
N GLU A 136 -14.21 25.91 10.88
CA GLU A 136 -14.55 26.16 9.47
C GLU A 136 -14.05 27.53 8.98
N SER A 137 -14.09 28.56 9.82
CA SER A 137 -13.63 29.91 9.45
C SER A 137 -12.11 29.97 9.27
N ARG A 138 -11.34 29.27 10.10
CA ARG A 138 -9.89 29.17 9.97
C ARG A 138 -9.52 28.30 8.76
N LEU A 139 -10.24 27.21 8.54
CA LEU A 139 -10.06 26.34 7.39
C LEU A 139 -10.33 27.10 6.08
N GLN A 140 -11.45 27.79 5.96
CA GLN A 140 -11.80 28.64 4.82
C GLN A 140 -10.70 29.68 4.54
N ARG A 141 -10.24 30.41 5.56
CA ARG A 141 -9.15 31.40 5.41
C ARG A 141 -7.82 30.77 5.02
N ARG A 142 -7.53 29.53 5.45
CA ARG A 142 -6.33 28.79 5.05
C ARG A 142 -6.41 28.39 3.57
N MET A 143 -7.50 27.73 3.17
CA MET A 143 -7.70 27.28 1.79
C MET A 143 -7.70 28.45 0.82
N PHE A 144 -8.41 29.53 1.15
CA PHE A 144 -8.43 30.76 0.34
C PHE A 144 -7.04 31.37 0.16
N ARG A 145 -6.21 31.37 1.21
CA ARG A 145 -4.85 31.93 1.11
C ARG A 145 -3.90 31.02 0.33
N MET A 146 -4.08 29.71 0.40
CA MET A 146 -3.22 28.74 -0.28
C MET A 146 -3.56 28.55 -1.77
N PHE A 147 -4.84 28.58 -2.13
CA PHE A 147 -5.32 28.19 -3.47
C PHE A 147 -6.32 29.19 -4.10
N GLY A 148 -6.59 30.33 -3.44
CA GLY A 148 -7.49 31.35 -3.96
C GLY A 148 -8.98 30.97 -3.87
N VAL A 149 -9.74 31.30 -4.90
CA VAL A 149 -11.21 31.09 -4.96
C VAL A 149 -11.62 29.81 -5.69
N GLU A 150 -10.68 29.15 -6.37
CA GLU A 150 -10.96 27.96 -7.17
C GLU A 150 -11.12 26.72 -6.28
N GLY A 151 -12.36 26.26 -6.17
CA GLY A 151 -12.72 25.06 -5.41
C GLY A 151 -12.79 23.82 -6.29
N THR A 152 -12.76 22.66 -5.63
CA THR A 152 -13.05 21.36 -6.26
C THR A 152 -14.16 20.66 -5.47
N SER A 153 -15.09 20.03 -6.18
CA SER A 153 -16.16 19.21 -5.59
C SER A 153 -15.66 17.88 -5.01
N SER A 154 -14.40 17.53 -5.24
CA SER A 154 -13.76 16.29 -4.77
C SER A 154 -12.96 16.45 -3.48
N LEU A 155 -12.97 17.62 -2.83
CA LEU A 155 -12.33 17.84 -1.52
C LEU A 155 -13.36 18.10 -0.43
N HIS A 156 -13.59 17.10 0.40
CA HIS A 156 -14.53 17.15 1.52
C HIS A 156 -13.80 17.39 2.84
N PHE A 157 -14.40 18.20 3.70
CA PHE A 157 -13.85 18.51 5.03
C PHE A 157 -14.82 18.11 6.14
N ALA A 158 -14.28 17.63 7.24
CA ALA A 158 -15.01 17.46 8.49
C ALA A 158 -14.20 18.03 9.66
N THR A 159 -14.76 19.02 10.37
CA THR A 159 -14.18 19.64 11.57
C THR A 159 -14.50 18.87 12.86
N ASN A 160 -15.35 17.83 12.76
CA ASN A 160 -15.70 16.93 13.85
C ASN A 160 -15.87 15.50 13.32
N ALA A 161 -15.49 14.51 14.13
CA ALA A 161 -15.54 13.09 13.82
C ALA A 161 -15.76 12.29 15.11
N LYS A 162 -16.29 11.07 15.00
CA LYS A 162 -16.33 10.12 16.12
C LYS A 162 -14.94 9.52 16.38
N MET A 163 -14.84 8.72 17.43
CA MET A 163 -13.63 7.96 17.75
C MET A 163 -13.60 6.59 17.07
N ILE A 164 -12.40 6.06 16.84
CA ILE A 164 -12.13 4.75 16.23
C ILE A 164 -12.53 3.64 17.21
N GLY A 165 -13.32 2.66 16.75
CA GLY A 165 -14.00 1.69 17.61
C GLY A 165 -15.26 2.22 18.29
N SER A 166 -15.50 3.52 18.22
CA SER A 166 -16.64 4.24 18.82
C SER A 166 -17.40 5.07 17.77
N GLY A 167 -17.42 4.58 16.53
CA GLY A 167 -18.30 5.09 15.46
C GLY A 167 -17.61 5.77 14.26
N LEU A 168 -16.29 5.97 14.27
CA LEU A 168 -15.59 6.56 13.10
C LEU A 168 -15.57 5.60 11.92
N ASP A 169 -15.38 4.31 12.20
CA ASP A 169 -15.28 3.24 11.20
C ASP A 169 -16.49 3.23 10.26
N GLU A 170 -17.70 3.38 10.81
CA GLU A 170 -18.96 3.49 10.05
C GLU A 170 -19.12 4.83 9.33
N GLN A 171 -18.55 5.94 9.85
CA GLN A 171 -18.54 7.22 9.15
C GLN A 171 -17.64 7.16 7.91
N LEU A 172 -16.46 6.55 8.02
CA LEU A 172 -15.54 6.38 6.91
C LEU A 172 -16.09 5.39 5.88
N GLU A 173 -16.66 4.26 6.31
CA GLU A 173 -17.30 3.30 5.42
C GLU A 173 -18.48 3.93 4.66
N LYS A 174 -19.32 4.71 5.34
CA LYS A 174 -20.41 5.44 4.68
C LYS A 174 -19.86 6.43 3.64
N PHE A 175 -18.84 7.21 3.99
CA PHE A 175 -18.24 8.18 3.06
C PHE A 175 -17.66 7.50 1.81
N VAL A 176 -16.89 6.42 1.95
CA VAL A 176 -16.30 5.71 0.80
C VAL A 176 -17.38 5.04 -0.08
N ARG A 177 -18.50 4.60 0.51
CA ARG A 177 -19.66 4.10 -0.24
C ARG A 177 -20.40 5.21 -1.01
N GLU A 178 -20.49 6.42 -0.46
CA GLU A 178 -21.08 7.59 -1.12
C GLU A 178 -20.13 8.19 -2.19
N HIS A 179 -18.82 8.05 -2.00
CA HIS A 179 -17.75 8.57 -2.85
C HIS A 179 -16.81 7.44 -3.31
N SER A 180 -17.27 6.61 -4.25
CA SER A 180 -16.56 5.39 -4.69
C SER A 180 -15.20 5.65 -5.36
N ASN A 181 -14.92 6.88 -5.79
CA ASN A 181 -13.62 7.32 -6.32
C ASN A 181 -12.71 7.96 -5.24
N THR A 182 -12.97 7.71 -3.95
CA THR A 182 -12.09 8.17 -2.86
C THR A 182 -10.69 7.58 -3.03
N LYS A 183 -9.66 8.42 -3.00
CA LYS A 183 -8.25 8.00 -3.02
C LYS A 183 -7.50 8.30 -1.72
N LEU A 184 -7.92 9.32 -0.97
CA LEU A 184 -7.20 9.79 0.20
C LEU A 184 -8.15 10.18 1.34
N ILE A 185 -7.86 9.69 2.54
CA ILE A 185 -8.47 10.16 3.79
C ILE A 185 -7.36 10.70 4.69
N ILE A 186 -7.53 11.91 5.23
CA ILE A 186 -6.56 12.60 6.07
C ILE A 186 -7.13 12.74 7.48
N VAL A 187 -6.33 12.36 8.49
CA VAL A 187 -6.68 12.45 9.92
C VAL A 187 -5.75 13.44 10.61
N ASP A 188 -6.17 14.70 10.75
CA ASP A 188 -5.42 15.77 11.45
C ASP A 188 -6.12 16.14 12.77
N THR A 189 -5.80 15.54 13.91
CA THR A 189 -4.67 14.63 14.21
C THR A 189 -5.15 13.30 14.79
N LEU A 190 -4.26 12.29 14.82
CA LEU A 190 -4.54 10.99 15.46
C LEU A 190 -5.05 11.14 16.90
N GLN A 191 -4.52 12.13 17.63
CA GLN A 191 -4.91 12.46 19.01
C GLN A 191 -6.41 12.79 19.17
N LYS A 192 -7.12 13.14 18.09
CA LYS A 192 -8.53 13.53 18.10
C LYS A 192 -9.52 12.38 17.86
N VAL A 193 -9.08 11.31 17.20
CA VAL A 193 -9.93 10.17 16.81
C VAL A 193 -9.72 8.91 17.66
N ARG A 194 -8.68 8.88 18.49
CA ARG A 194 -8.43 7.76 19.40
C ARG A 194 -9.19 7.93 20.72
N GLU A 195 -9.53 6.83 21.37
CA GLU A 195 -10.18 6.86 22.69
C GLU A 195 -9.25 7.39 23.79
N ALA A 196 -9.83 8.08 24.77
CA ALA A 196 -9.10 8.63 25.91
C ALA A 196 -8.90 7.54 26.99
N VAL A 197 -7.89 6.70 26.81
CA VAL A 197 -7.45 5.75 27.85
C VAL A 197 -6.95 6.51 29.08
N SER A 198 -7.40 6.13 30.28
CA SER A 198 -7.05 6.78 31.55
C SER A 198 -5.58 6.59 31.93
N ASP A 199 -4.94 7.72 32.29
CA ASP A 199 -3.61 7.90 32.94
C ASP A 199 -2.39 7.11 32.44
N SER A 200 -2.50 6.34 31.35
CA SER A 200 -1.35 5.81 30.63
C SER A 200 -1.52 5.96 29.11
N TYR A 201 -0.74 6.88 28.53
CA TYR A 201 -0.46 6.90 27.10
C TYR A 201 0.31 5.61 26.76
N SER A 202 -0.38 4.55 26.37
CA SER A 202 0.24 3.29 25.96
C SER A 202 0.53 3.28 24.46
N TYR A 203 1.76 2.94 24.08
CA TYR A 203 2.16 2.83 22.67
C TYR A 203 1.40 1.73 21.92
N SER A 204 0.92 0.71 22.64
CA SER A 204 0.03 -0.33 22.10
C SER A 204 -1.29 0.25 21.59
N SER A 205 -1.87 1.25 22.26
CA SER A 205 -3.12 1.88 21.82
C SER A 205 -2.95 2.60 20.49
N ASP A 206 -1.88 3.39 20.31
CA ASP A 206 -1.60 4.04 19.02
C ASP A 206 -1.32 3.00 17.91
N TYR A 207 -0.65 1.89 18.23
CA TYR A 207 -0.42 0.78 17.28
C TYR A 207 -1.72 0.10 16.83
N GLU A 208 -2.61 -0.23 17.76
CA GLU A 208 -3.92 -0.83 17.46
C GLU A 208 -4.79 0.11 16.61
N VAL A 209 -4.78 1.41 16.91
CA VAL A 209 -5.56 2.42 16.17
C VAL A 209 -5.02 2.57 14.74
N ILE A 210 -3.70 2.64 14.53
CA ILE A 210 -3.10 2.65 13.19
C ILE A 210 -3.38 1.33 12.46
N GLY A 211 -3.35 0.19 13.16
CA GLY A 211 -3.70 -1.11 12.59
C GLY A 211 -5.14 -1.19 12.07
N LYS A 212 -6.11 -0.60 12.78
CA LYS A 212 -7.50 -0.48 12.30
C LYS A 212 -7.60 0.41 11.05
N LEU A 213 -6.95 1.57 11.06
CA LEU A 213 -6.91 2.47 9.90
C LEU A 213 -6.21 1.84 8.69
N LYS A 214 -5.17 1.03 8.91
CA LYS A 214 -4.53 0.23 7.86
C LYS A 214 -5.47 -0.83 7.28
N GLN A 215 -6.14 -1.61 8.12
CA GLN A 215 -7.12 -2.60 7.66
C GLN A 215 -8.27 -1.95 6.87
N PHE A 216 -8.66 -0.72 7.21
CA PHE A 216 -9.61 0.07 6.44
C PHE A 216 -9.02 0.49 5.08
N ALA A 217 -7.80 1.05 5.07
CA ALA A 217 -7.09 1.46 3.87
C ALA A 217 -6.91 0.30 2.87
N ASP A 218 -6.41 -0.84 3.36
CA ASP A 218 -6.17 -2.07 2.58
C ASP A 218 -7.49 -2.65 2.03
N ARG A 219 -8.60 -2.60 2.79
CA ARG A 219 -9.91 -3.10 2.35
C ARG A 219 -10.50 -2.29 1.19
N TYR A 220 -10.30 -0.97 1.19
CA TYR A 220 -10.91 -0.06 0.21
C TYR A 220 -9.93 0.38 -0.90
N GLY A 221 -8.65 0.00 -0.83
CA GLY A 221 -7.65 0.37 -1.84
C GLY A 221 -7.28 1.86 -1.83
N ILE A 222 -7.39 2.52 -0.67
CA ILE A 222 -7.19 3.98 -0.51
C ILE A 222 -5.95 4.29 0.35
N CYS A 223 -5.44 5.51 0.26
CA CYS A 223 -4.45 6.04 1.21
C CYS A 223 -5.16 6.63 2.44
N VAL A 224 -4.66 6.32 3.64
CA VAL A 224 -5.04 6.99 4.90
C VAL A 224 -3.80 7.69 5.47
N LEU A 225 -3.78 9.02 5.41
CA LEU A 225 -2.68 9.86 5.90
C LEU A 225 -2.98 10.38 7.32
N ILE A 226 -2.21 9.90 8.28
CA ILE A 226 -2.42 10.09 9.71
C ILE A 226 -1.43 11.14 10.23
N VAL A 227 -1.91 12.31 10.63
CA VAL A 227 -1.03 13.35 11.19
C VAL A 227 -0.77 13.05 12.67
N HIS A 228 0.51 12.90 13.01
CA HIS A 228 0.97 12.60 14.37
C HIS A 228 1.92 13.69 14.89
N HIS A 229 1.86 13.96 16.20
CA HIS A 229 2.72 14.93 16.87
C HIS A 229 3.90 14.22 17.56
N THR A 230 5.13 14.53 17.14
CA THR A 230 6.34 14.00 17.79
C THR A 230 6.52 14.61 19.19
N ARG A 231 7.12 13.83 20.10
CA ARG A 231 7.57 14.33 21.41
C ARG A 231 8.98 14.87 21.29
N LYS A 232 9.32 15.85 22.14
CA LYS A 232 10.70 16.30 22.29
C LYS A 232 11.46 15.34 23.21
N GLN A 233 12.21 14.40 22.62
CA GLN A 233 13.33 13.74 23.30
C GLN A 233 14.56 13.80 22.39
N PRO A 234 15.78 13.92 22.96
CA PRO A 234 17.00 13.82 22.18
C PRO A 234 17.18 12.37 21.73
N ALA A 235 17.08 12.13 20.43
CA ALA A 235 17.28 10.82 19.82
C ALA A 235 18.42 10.88 18.80
N GLY A 236 19.04 9.75 18.49
CA GLY A 236 20.20 9.68 17.58
C GLY A 236 19.77 9.64 16.11
N ASP A 237 18.64 8.99 15.85
CA ASP A 237 17.97 8.95 14.55
C ASP A 237 16.77 9.92 14.57
N SER A 238 16.59 10.63 13.46
CA SER A 238 15.41 11.44 13.16
C SER A 238 14.09 10.71 13.48
N PHE A 239 13.97 9.44 13.09
CA PHE A 239 12.73 8.67 13.20
C PHE A 239 12.42 8.20 14.63
N GLU A 240 13.42 8.05 15.49
CA GLU A 240 13.23 7.77 16.92
C GLU A 240 12.48 8.91 17.65
N MET A 241 12.55 10.15 17.14
CA MET A 241 11.78 11.28 17.67
C MET A 241 10.27 11.14 17.46
N ILE A 242 9.79 10.16 16.67
CA ILE A 242 8.38 9.75 16.63
C ILE A 242 8.04 9.01 17.93
N SER A 243 7.98 9.79 19.01
CA SER A 243 7.48 9.48 20.34
C SER A 243 7.70 8.01 20.76
N GLY A 244 8.94 7.54 20.77
CA GLY A 244 9.31 6.23 21.34
C GLY A 244 8.93 5.00 20.49
N THR A 245 8.79 5.12 19.17
CA THR A 245 8.15 4.08 18.35
C THR A 245 8.86 3.69 17.06
N THR A 246 9.76 2.71 17.16
CA THR A 246 9.95 1.71 16.08
C THR A 246 8.64 0.96 15.77
N GLY A 247 7.73 0.84 16.76
CA GLY A 247 6.46 0.14 16.63
C GLY A 247 5.43 0.77 15.67
N LEU A 248 5.20 2.08 15.71
CA LEU A 248 4.18 2.73 14.86
C LEU A 248 4.58 2.73 13.39
N LEU A 249 5.88 2.95 13.11
CA LEU A 249 6.47 2.77 11.78
C LEU A 249 6.33 1.33 11.29
N GLY A 250 6.50 0.34 12.16
CA GLY A 250 6.30 -1.09 11.82
C GLY A 250 4.85 -1.45 11.47
N CYS A 251 3.85 -0.69 11.96
CA CYS A 251 2.44 -0.90 11.63
C CYS A 251 2.05 -0.30 10.28
N ALA A 252 2.56 0.90 9.98
CA ALA A 252 2.27 1.63 8.76
C ALA A 252 2.91 1.01 7.50
N ASP A 253 2.42 1.42 6.34
CA ASP A 253 3.03 1.16 5.04
C ASP A 253 4.18 2.14 4.75
N GLY A 254 4.10 3.35 5.28
CA GLY A 254 5.16 4.35 5.22
C GLY A 254 4.99 5.50 6.21
N ALA A 255 5.99 6.37 6.27
CA ALA A 255 5.96 7.58 7.07
C ALA A 255 6.68 8.74 6.38
N LEU A 256 6.22 9.94 6.70
CA LEU A 256 6.79 11.20 6.31
C LEU A 256 7.12 11.95 7.60
N LEU A 257 8.38 12.28 7.82
CA LEU A 257 8.87 12.97 9.01
C LEU A 257 9.27 14.40 8.65
N MET A 258 8.45 15.34 9.10
CA MET A 258 8.70 16.76 8.90
C MET A 258 9.50 17.35 10.07
N GLN A 259 10.62 18.01 9.77
CA GLN A 259 11.48 18.69 10.74
C GLN A 259 11.81 20.12 10.32
N LYS A 260 12.22 20.94 11.30
CA LYS A 260 12.74 22.31 11.10
C LYS A 260 13.82 22.55 12.15
N GLU A 261 14.94 23.15 11.77
CA GLU A 261 16.01 23.50 12.71
C GLU A 261 15.49 24.43 13.81
N LYS A 262 14.76 25.49 13.42
CA LYS A 262 14.05 26.39 14.32
C LYS A 262 12.60 26.53 13.88
N ARG A 263 11.72 26.75 14.86
CA ARG A 263 10.27 26.93 14.61
C ARG A 263 9.97 28.08 13.62
N THR A 264 10.78 29.12 13.67
CA THR A 264 10.67 30.37 12.90
C THR A 264 11.15 30.28 11.46
N ASP A 265 11.90 29.25 11.09
CA ASP A 265 12.51 29.18 9.75
C ASP A 265 11.43 29.02 8.67
N SER A 266 11.66 29.52 7.45
CA SER A 266 10.79 29.16 6.31
C SER A 266 11.09 27.75 5.79
N LYS A 267 12.26 27.19 6.09
CA LYS A 267 12.69 25.87 5.60
C LYS A 267 12.25 24.71 6.50
N ALA A 268 12.10 23.54 5.91
CA ALA A 268 11.85 22.27 6.55
C ALA A 268 12.56 21.14 5.79
N THR A 269 12.85 20.03 6.47
CA THR A 269 13.12 18.74 5.81
C THR A 269 11.90 17.84 5.92
N LEU A 270 11.68 17.01 4.91
CA LEU A 270 10.68 15.96 4.89
C LEU A 270 11.38 14.65 4.49
N GLU A 271 11.62 13.80 5.48
CA GLU A 271 12.21 12.47 5.31
C GLU A 271 11.07 11.48 5.07
N VAL A 272 11.11 10.73 3.96
CA VAL A 272 10.05 9.80 3.55
C VAL A 272 10.63 8.41 3.49
N VAL A 273 9.94 7.44 4.10
CA VAL A 273 10.31 6.03 4.17
C VAL A 273 9.07 5.15 4.00
N GLY A 274 9.21 3.97 3.41
CA GLY A 274 8.08 3.03 3.32
C GLY A 274 8.35 1.78 2.49
N ARG A 275 7.27 1.01 2.27
CA ARG A 275 7.32 -0.31 1.61
C ARG A 275 7.15 -0.22 0.10
N ASP A 276 6.40 0.78 -0.37
CA ASP A 276 5.95 0.91 -1.76
C ASP A 276 6.65 2.06 -2.50
N GLN A 277 7.41 2.89 -1.79
CA GLN A 277 8.12 4.06 -2.31
C GLN A 277 9.57 4.11 -1.81
N PRO A 278 10.52 4.67 -2.60
CA PRO A 278 11.92 4.76 -2.20
C PRO A 278 12.12 5.71 -1.00
N ASP A 279 13.07 5.35 -0.14
CA ASP A 279 13.59 6.22 0.91
C ASP A 279 14.19 7.49 0.29
N GLN A 280 13.78 8.64 0.77
CA GLN A 280 14.18 9.95 0.22
C GLN A 280 14.11 11.04 1.27
N ARG A 281 14.86 12.12 1.03
CA ARG A 281 14.86 13.31 1.87
C ARG A 281 14.64 14.53 0.99
N LEU A 282 13.57 15.27 1.28
CA LEU A 282 13.16 16.46 0.53
C LEU A 282 13.44 17.70 1.37
N TYR A 283 14.07 18.70 0.76
CA TYR A 283 14.27 20.02 1.35
C TYR A 283 13.18 20.95 0.86
N LEU A 284 12.35 21.43 1.79
CA LEU A 284 11.20 22.25 1.48
C LEU A 284 11.43 23.69 1.96
N SER A 285 11.00 24.66 1.17
CA SER A 285 10.83 26.05 1.60
C SER A 285 9.36 26.40 1.65
N LYS A 286 8.97 27.23 2.63
CA LYS A 286 7.61 27.71 2.76
C LYS A 286 7.49 29.10 2.18
N ASP A 287 6.69 29.24 1.13
CA ASP A 287 6.27 30.56 0.67
C ASP A 287 5.47 31.27 1.78
N GLN A 288 5.74 32.56 1.96
CA GLN A 288 5.10 33.37 3.00
C GLN A 288 3.80 34.01 2.51
N GLU A 289 3.57 34.13 1.21
CA GLU A 289 2.36 34.74 0.67
C GLU A 289 1.21 33.73 0.67
N SER A 290 1.32 32.67 -0.12
CA SER A 290 0.35 31.57 -0.26
C SER A 290 0.32 30.61 0.93
N LEU A 291 1.44 30.42 1.63
CA LEU A 291 1.64 29.41 2.69
C LEU A 291 1.73 27.95 2.20
N VAL A 292 1.98 27.72 0.92
CA VAL A 292 2.35 26.38 0.39
C VAL A 292 3.79 26.01 0.77
N TRP A 293 4.14 24.74 0.59
CA TRP A 293 5.51 24.24 0.65
C TRP A 293 6.00 23.95 -0.76
N ASP A 294 7.10 24.58 -1.14
CA ASP A 294 7.83 24.36 -2.38
C ASP A 294 8.99 23.39 -2.14
N LEU A 295 9.34 22.60 -3.15
CA LEU A 295 10.52 21.73 -3.12
C LEU A 295 11.75 22.51 -3.58
N ASP A 296 12.71 22.73 -2.69
CA ASP A 296 14.02 23.31 -3.05
C ASP A 296 14.84 22.28 -3.85
N HIS A 297 14.96 21.05 -3.31
CA HIS A 297 15.63 19.89 -3.93
C HIS A 297 15.37 18.60 -3.12
N ALA A 298 15.60 17.45 -3.75
CA ALA A 298 15.81 16.17 -3.05
C ALA A 298 17.30 15.99 -2.72
N GLU A 299 17.61 15.28 -1.64
CA GLU A 299 19.00 14.97 -1.23
C GLU A 299 19.70 14.02 -2.22
N ASN A 300 18.94 13.12 -2.86
CA ASN A 300 19.40 12.17 -3.86
C ASN A 300 18.39 12.07 -5.00
N GLU A 301 18.85 11.73 -6.21
CA GLU A 301 17.95 11.29 -7.27
C GLU A 301 17.33 9.93 -6.92
N LEU A 302 16.03 9.75 -7.19
CA LEU A 302 15.37 8.46 -6.99
C LEU A 302 15.96 7.41 -7.93
N TRP A 303 16.26 6.22 -7.39
CA TRP A 303 16.71 5.10 -8.21
C TRP A 303 15.62 4.71 -9.20
N LYS A 304 15.94 4.77 -10.50
CA LYS A 304 15.04 4.35 -11.57
C LYS A 304 15.36 2.90 -11.96
N GLN A 305 14.33 2.07 -11.98
CA GLN A 305 14.46 0.70 -12.45
C GLN A 305 14.91 0.70 -13.93
N PRO A 306 15.85 -0.16 -14.34
CA PRO A 306 16.26 -0.26 -15.74
C PRO A 306 15.08 -0.60 -16.67
N PRO A 307 15.06 -0.08 -17.91
CA PRO A 307 14.08 -0.48 -18.92
C PRO A 307 14.08 -1.99 -19.14
N ASP A 308 12.91 -2.56 -19.35
CA ASP A 308 12.75 -3.99 -19.58
C ASP A 308 12.40 -4.26 -21.05
N SER A 309 13.36 -4.84 -21.78
CA SER A 309 13.23 -5.10 -23.21
C SER A 309 12.09 -6.06 -23.56
N VAL A 310 11.66 -6.92 -22.62
CA VAL A 310 10.51 -7.81 -22.83
C VAL A 310 9.21 -7.02 -22.73
N LEU A 311 9.09 -6.14 -21.73
CA LEU A 311 7.91 -5.29 -21.58
C LEU A 311 7.78 -4.31 -22.74
N GLU A 312 8.89 -3.70 -23.19
CA GLU A 312 8.92 -2.86 -24.38
C GLU A 312 8.49 -3.61 -25.66
N ALA A 313 8.86 -4.88 -25.79
CA ALA A 313 8.50 -5.70 -26.95
C ALA A 313 7.01 -6.10 -26.91
N VAL A 314 6.49 -6.46 -25.73
CA VAL A 314 5.06 -6.73 -25.50
C VAL A 314 4.21 -5.48 -25.74
N ALA A 315 4.67 -4.32 -25.28
CA ALA A 315 3.97 -3.05 -25.46
C ALA A 315 3.75 -2.70 -26.94
N LYS A 316 4.69 -3.05 -27.83
CA LYS A 316 4.63 -2.79 -29.28
C LYS A 316 3.59 -3.64 -30.04
N ILE A 317 2.94 -4.62 -29.39
CA ILE A 317 1.90 -5.46 -30.01
C ILE A 317 0.57 -4.69 -30.15
N VAL A 318 0.27 -3.81 -29.20
CA VAL A 318 -0.96 -3.01 -29.16
C VAL A 318 -0.64 -1.52 -29.31
N SER A 319 -1.60 -0.76 -29.81
CA SER A 319 -1.46 0.67 -30.07
C SER A 319 -2.83 1.36 -30.11
N ALA A 320 -2.86 2.67 -30.32
CA ALA A 320 -4.11 3.42 -30.50
C ALA A 320 -4.98 2.88 -31.66
N ASP A 321 -4.34 2.39 -32.74
CA ASP A 321 -4.96 1.83 -33.94
C ASP A 321 -5.28 0.32 -33.81
N ASN A 322 -4.43 -0.43 -33.08
CA ASN A 322 -4.63 -1.85 -32.79
C ASN A 322 -4.73 -2.07 -31.28
N ARG A 323 -5.90 -1.75 -30.71
CA ARG A 323 -6.06 -1.61 -29.26
C ARG A 323 -6.00 -2.91 -28.46
N GLU A 324 -6.25 -4.06 -29.07
CA GLU A 324 -6.35 -5.33 -28.35
C GLU A 324 -5.61 -6.46 -29.07
N TRP A 325 -5.07 -7.38 -28.26
CA TRP A 325 -4.50 -8.64 -28.73
C TRP A 325 -4.89 -9.76 -27.75
N GLU A 326 -5.35 -10.91 -28.26
CA GLU A 326 -5.56 -12.13 -27.46
C GLU A 326 -4.85 -13.32 -28.11
N GLY A 327 -4.08 -14.07 -27.32
CA GLY A 327 -3.39 -15.28 -27.79
C GLY A 327 -2.93 -16.18 -26.65
N SER A 328 -2.30 -17.29 -27.01
CA SER A 328 -1.59 -18.16 -26.06
C SER A 328 -0.21 -17.58 -25.70
N PRO A 329 0.37 -17.97 -24.56
CA PRO A 329 1.75 -17.60 -24.21
C PRO A 329 2.80 -17.96 -25.27
N THR A 330 2.58 -19.03 -26.04
CA THR A 330 3.48 -19.44 -27.13
C THR A 330 3.39 -18.49 -28.34
N GLU A 331 2.17 -18.09 -28.72
CA GLU A 331 1.95 -17.10 -29.78
C GLU A 331 2.53 -15.73 -29.38
N LEU A 332 2.41 -15.34 -28.11
CA LEU A 332 3.04 -14.12 -27.59
C LEU A 332 4.57 -14.17 -27.70
N ALA A 333 5.18 -15.26 -27.23
CA ALA A 333 6.64 -15.43 -27.27
C ALA A 333 7.19 -15.38 -28.71
N GLN A 334 6.46 -15.94 -29.67
CA GLN A 334 6.78 -15.86 -31.11
C GLN A 334 6.62 -14.44 -31.66
N ALA A 335 5.55 -13.72 -31.28
CA ALA A 335 5.30 -12.35 -31.73
C ALA A 335 6.40 -11.37 -31.28
N ILE A 336 6.88 -11.50 -30.03
CA ILE A 336 7.98 -10.66 -29.51
C ILE A 336 9.38 -11.21 -29.83
N GLN A 337 9.48 -12.38 -30.46
CA GLN A 337 10.75 -13.06 -30.82
C GLN A 337 11.73 -13.23 -29.64
N THR A 338 11.22 -13.50 -28.44
CA THR A 338 12.07 -13.68 -27.24
C THR A 338 12.72 -15.07 -27.20
N ASP A 339 13.93 -15.13 -26.67
CA ASP A 339 14.61 -16.37 -26.27
C ASP A 339 14.12 -16.90 -24.90
N MET A 340 13.30 -16.12 -24.18
CA MET A 340 12.77 -16.49 -22.88
C MET A 340 11.78 -17.65 -22.98
N ALA A 341 12.01 -18.71 -22.20
CA ALA A 341 11.10 -19.83 -22.10
C ALA A 341 9.67 -19.39 -21.70
N VAL A 342 8.66 -19.90 -22.40
CA VAL A 342 7.25 -19.44 -22.34
C VAL A 342 6.68 -19.37 -20.91
N ASN A 343 7.01 -20.33 -20.03
CA ASN A 343 6.60 -20.29 -18.62
C ASN A 343 7.24 -19.12 -17.86
N ARG A 344 8.54 -18.87 -18.09
CA ARG A 344 9.25 -17.73 -17.51
C ARG A 344 8.71 -16.41 -18.03
N LEU A 345 8.37 -16.31 -19.33
CA LEU A 345 7.70 -15.14 -19.91
C LEU A 345 6.37 -14.87 -19.21
N THR A 346 5.52 -15.89 -19.07
CA THR A 346 4.20 -15.76 -18.42
C THR A 346 4.33 -15.26 -16.97
N LYS A 347 5.22 -15.88 -16.17
CA LYS A 347 5.48 -15.48 -14.78
C LYS A 347 6.12 -14.09 -14.68
N HIS A 348 6.98 -13.71 -15.63
CA HIS A 348 7.58 -12.39 -15.70
C HIS A 348 6.53 -11.30 -16.01
N LEU A 349 5.62 -11.54 -16.94
CA LEU A 349 4.52 -10.61 -17.26
C LEU A 349 3.49 -10.53 -16.12
N ASN A 350 3.20 -11.64 -15.44
CA ASN A 350 2.35 -11.65 -14.24
C ASN A 350 2.88 -10.71 -13.14
N VAL A 351 4.19 -10.73 -12.88
CA VAL A 351 4.85 -9.87 -11.87
C VAL A 351 4.93 -8.41 -12.33
N ASN A 352 5.12 -8.16 -13.63
CA ASN A 352 5.29 -6.81 -14.18
C ASN A 352 4.01 -6.20 -14.80
N ALA A 353 2.83 -6.77 -14.50
CA ALA A 353 1.55 -6.31 -15.06
C ALA A 353 1.25 -4.84 -14.72
N GLY A 354 1.58 -4.39 -13.51
CA GLY A 354 1.48 -2.99 -13.11
C GLY A 354 2.42 -2.07 -13.92
N ARG A 355 3.67 -2.48 -14.11
CA ARG A 355 4.66 -1.73 -14.90
C ARG A 355 4.26 -1.60 -16.37
N LEU A 356 3.68 -2.63 -16.98
CA LEU A 356 3.11 -2.55 -18.35
C LEU A 356 2.01 -1.49 -18.45
N LEU A 357 1.16 -1.37 -17.43
CA LEU A 357 0.09 -0.38 -17.38
C LEU A 357 0.65 1.04 -17.14
N GLU A 358 1.61 1.18 -16.21
CA GLU A 358 2.15 2.48 -15.78
C GLU A 358 3.17 3.06 -16.78
N GLU A 359 4.14 2.27 -17.24
CA GLU A 359 5.23 2.70 -18.14
C GLU A 359 4.82 2.70 -19.62
N HIS A 360 3.86 1.84 -20.01
CA HIS A 360 3.52 1.60 -21.41
C HIS A 360 2.04 1.73 -21.76
N GLN A 361 1.16 2.02 -20.79
CA GLN A 361 -0.30 2.11 -20.99
C GLN A 361 -0.91 0.80 -21.54
N VAL A 362 -0.31 -0.35 -21.26
CA VAL A 362 -0.81 -1.67 -21.69
C VAL A 362 -1.31 -2.46 -20.50
N LYS A 363 -2.63 -2.68 -20.44
CA LYS A 363 -3.22 -3.62 -19.48
C LYS A 363 -2.92 -5.05 -19.92
N TYR A 364 -2.36 -5.85 -19.02
CA TYR A 364 -2.13 -7.29 -19.18
C TYR A 364 -3.10 -8.11 -18.34
N GLU A 365 -3.75 -9.09 -18.94
CA GLU A 365 -4.59 -10.07 -18.22
C GLU A 365 -4.24 -11.49 -18.67
N ASN A 366 -4.13 -12.42 -17.71
CA ASN A 366 -3.82 -13.83 -17.95
C ASN A 366 -4.96 -14.69 -17.40
N LYS A 367 -5.71 -15.36 -18.27
CA LYS A 367 -6.94 -16.10 -17.94
C LYS A 367 -6.85 -17.55 -18.39
N THR A 368 -7.07 -18.49 -17.48
CA THR A 368 -7.25 -19.90 -17.85
C THR A 368 -8.66 -20.10 -18.43
N LYS A 369 -8.75 -20.46 -19.71
CA LYS A 369 -10.00 -20.89 -20.38
C LYS A 369 -9.94 -22.42 -20.61
N HIS A 370 -11.06 -23.05 -21.00
CA HIS A 370 -11.09 -24.48 -21.33
C HIS A 370 -10.09 -24.91 -22.42
N ALA A 371 -9.68 -23.97 -23.29
CA ALA A 371 -8.68 -24.19 -24.33
C ALA A 371 -7.22 -23.87 -23.89
N GLY A 372 -6.97 -23.70 -22.58
CA GLY A 372 -5.67 -23.33 -22.00
C GLY A 372 -5.58 -21.88 -21.53
N ARG A 373 -4.38 -21.47 -21.09
CA ARG A 373 -4.08 -20.08 -20.69
C ARG A 373 -4.15 -19.15 -21.91
N ARG A 374 -4.86 -18.03 -21.76
CA ARG A 374 -4.96 -16.94 -22.74
C ARG A 374 -4.45 -15.65 -22.11
N ILE A 375 -3.54 -14.99 -22.81
CA ILE A 375 -3.08 -13.64 -22.49
C ILE A 375 -3.90 -12.67 -23.33
N GLN A 376 -4.40 -11.62 -22.68
CA GLN A 376 -5.05 -10.47 -23.30
C GLN A 376 -4.21 -9.23 -23.01
N LEU A 377 -3.93 -8.45 -24.05
CA LEU A 377 -3.28 -7.14 -23.97
C LEU A 377 -4.27 -6.09 -24.47
N THR A 378 -4.43 -5.00 -23.72
CA THR A 378 -5.30 -3.87 -24.10
C THR A 378 -4.55 -2.56 -23.95
N TYR A 379 -4.47 -1.77 -25.02
CA TYR A 379 -3.93 -0.42 -25.00
C TYR A 379 -4.94 0.53 -24.33
N MET A 380 -4.54 1.09 -23.19
CA MET A 380 -5.35 1.97 -22.36
C MET A 380 -5.12 3.41 -22.79
N VAL A 381 -6.14 4.04 -23.39
CA VAL A 381 -6.13 5.49 -23.58
C VAL A 381 -6.35 6.13 -22.22
N VAL A 382 -5.27 6.64 -21.61
CA VAL A 382 -5.40 7.58 -20.49
C VAL A 382 -5.90 8.89 -21.10
N GLU A 383 -7.19 9.17 -20.93
CA GLU A 383 -7.69 10.52 -21.17
C GLU A 383 -6.98 11.46 -20.21
N ALA A 384 -6.01 12.21 -20.72
CA ALA A 384 -5.63 13.46 -20.09
C ALA A 384 -6.89 14.33 -20.08
N SER A 385 -7.43 14.59 -18.90
CA SER A 385 -8.58 15.47 -18.71
C SER A 385 -8.31 16.76 -19.47
N ALA A 386 -9.19 17.08 -20.42
CA ALA A 386 -8.99 18.20 -21.32
C ALA A 386 -8.86 19.49 -20.50
N PHE A 387 -7.66 20.07 -20.49
CA PHE A 387 -7.43 21.40 -19.95
C PHE A 387 -8.14 22.41 -20.86
N GLU A 388 -9.39 22.75 -20.54
CA GLU A 388 -10.03 23.96 -21.06
C GLU A 388 -9.31 25.17 -20.46
N VAL A 389 -8.19 25.56 -21.08
CA VAL A 389 -7.62 26.90 -20.95
C VAL A 389 -8.57 27.84 -21.68
N ILE A 390 -9.49 28.45 -20.94
CA ILE A 390 -10.29 29.57 -21.40
C ILE A 390 -9.48 30.84 -21.10
N GLU A 391 -9.09 31.56 -22.16
CA GLU A 391 -8.40 32.87 -22.09
C GLU A 391 -9.25 33.99 -21.46
#